data_AF-A0A6C0CC92-F1
#
_entry.id   AF-A0A6C0CC92-F1
#
_cell.length_a   1.000
_cell.length_b   1.000
_cell.length_c   1.000
_cell.angle_alpha   90.00
_cell.angle_beta   90.00
_cell.angle_gamma   90.00
#
_symmetry.space_group_name_H-M   'P 1'
#
loop_
_entity.id
_entity.type
_entity.pdbx_description
1 polymer ?
#
loop_
_entity_poly.entity_id
_entity_poly.type
_entity_poly.pdbx_seq_one_letter_code
_entity_poly.pdbx_strand_id
1 'polypeptide(L)' 'MNNIQSIEELKANNNTIKDYIESLSSIEAKALTIAMRELESSFSIEKSIGFINFQKTLFNPIKHKND' A
#
# COMPACT_ATOMS: atom_id res chain seq x y z
N MET A 1 -7.10 -19.22 13.62
CA MET A 1 -7.65 -17.89 13.29
C MET A 1 -6.70 -17.25 12.30
N ASN A 2 -7.17 -16.94 11.09
CA ASN A 2 -6.36 -16.20 10.12
C ASN A 2 -6.22 -14.76 10.66
N ASN A 3 -4.99 -14.32 10.85
CA ASN A 3 -4.71 -12.99 11.40
C ASN A 3 -4.92 -11.97 10.27
N ILE A 4 -6.12 -11.41 10.16
CA ILE A 4 -6.43 -10.37 9.18
C ILE A 4 -5.76 -9.08 9.65
N GLN A 5 -4.68 -8.67 8.98
CA GLN A 5 -4.02 -7.40 9.28
C GLN A 5 -4.93 -6.23 8.88
N SER A 6 -5.17 -5.32 9.82
CA SER A 6 -5.89 -4.07 9.59
C SER A 6 -4.98 -2.98 9.00
N ILE A 7 -5.57 -1.97 8.36
CA ILE A 7 -4.82 -0.81 7.85
C ILE A 7 -4.04 -0.10 8.98
N GLU A 8 -4.63 0.02 10.17
CA GLU A 8 -3.96 0.70 11.28
C GLU A 8 -2.78 -0.08 11.83
N GLU A 9 -2.85 -1.41 11.85
CA GLU A 9 -1.69 -2.25 12.20
C GLU A 9 -0.58 -2.16 11.15
N LEU A 10 -0.93 -2.12 9.85
CA LEU A 10 0.04 -1.93 8.77
C LEU A 10 0.76 -0.59 8.90
N LYS A 11 0.03 0.49 9.21
CA LYS A 11 0.60 1.82 9.44
C LYS A 11 1.49 1.88 10.68
N ALA A 12 1.09 1.22 11.77
CA ALA A 12 1.82 1.23 13.03
C ALA A 12 3.17 0.50 12.94
N ASN A 13 3.25 -0.55 12.13
CA ASN A 13 4.42 -1.43 12.08
C ASN A 13 5.45 -1.06 11.02
N ASN A 14 5.11 -0.20 10.05
CA ASN A 14 6.01 0.17 8.96
C ASN A 14 5.72 1.58 8.42
N ASN A 15 6.66 2.50 8.63
CA ASN A 15 6.54 3.89 8.18
C ASN A 15 6.41 4.02 6.65
N THR A 16 7.11 3.20 5.86
CA THR A 16 6.99 3.25 4.39
C THR A 16 5.60 2.80 3.93
N ILE A 17 5.02 1.79 4.58
CA ILE A 17 3.64 1.37 4.31
C ILE A 17 2.66 2.47 4.73
N LYS A 18 2.90 3.11 5.87
CA LYS A 18 2.10 4.26 6.30
C LYS A 18 2.11 5.37 5.26
N ASP A 19 3.30 5.81 4.82
CA ASP A 19 3.45 6.87 3.83
C ASP A 19 2.77 6.51 2.51
N TYR A 20 2.87 5.23 2.08
CA TYR A 20 2.16 4.74 0.92
C TYR A 20 0.65 4.85 1.08
N ILE A 21 0.08 4.34 2.18
CA ILE A 21 -1.37 4.37 2.42
C ILE A 21 -1.89 5.81 2.52
N GLU A 22 -1.12 6.70 3.13
CA GLU A 22 -1.45 8.13 3.24
C GLU A 22 -1.31 8.88 1.92
N SER A 23 -0.50 8.39 0.98
CA SER A 23 -0.38 8.95 -0.37
C SER A 23 -1.52 8.57 -1.31
N LEU A 24 -2.33 7.57 -0.95
CA LEU A 24 -3.40 7.06 -1.81
C LEU A 24 -4.54 8.09 -1.94
N SER A 25 -5.02 8.25 -3.17
CA SER A 25 -6.30 8.91 -3.40
C SER A 25 -7.46 8.13 -2.80
N SER A 26 -8.63 8.76 -2.69
CA SER A 26 -9.83 8.14 -2.13
C SER A 26 -10.26 6.87 -2.89
N ILE A 27 -10.01 6.80 -4.21
CA ILE A 27 -10.35 5.62 -5.01
C ILE A 27 -9.34 4.48 -4.80
N GLU A 28 -8.05 4.80 -4.68
CA GLU A 28 -7.00 3.81 -4.42
C GLU A 28 -7.12 3.23 -3.01
N ALA A 29 -7.45 4.07 -2.01
CA ALA A 29 -7.70 3.60 -0.64
C ALA A 29 -8.90 2.64 -0.56
N LYS A 30 -9.97 2.91 -1.33
CA LYS A 30 -11.11 1.98 -1.46
C LYS A 30 -10.70 0.68 -2.15
N ALA A 31 -9.91 0.76 -3.22
CA ALA A 31 -9.42 -0.43 -3.92
C ALA A 31 -8.54 -1.30 -3.00
N LEU A 32 -7.66 -0.68 -2.19
CA LEU A 32 -6.87 -1.36 -1.17
C LEU A 32 -7.76 -2.07 -0.14
N THR A 33 -8.78 -1.37 0.37
CA THR A 33 -9.72 -1.95 1.34
C THR A 33 -10.47 -3.16 0.78
N ILE A 34 -10.92 -3.07 -0.49
CA ILE A 34 -11.56 -4.20 -1.17
C ILE A 34 -10.57 -5.35 -1.34
N ALA A 35 -9.35 -5.09 -1.81
CA ALA A 35 -8.34 -6.13 -1.99
C ALA A 35 -8.01 -6.85 -0.67
N MET A 36 -7.85 -6.11 0.44
CA MET A 36 -7.63 -6.68 1.76
C MET A 36 -8.81 -7.56 2.22
N ARG A 37 -10.05 -7.12 1.94
CA ARG A 37 -11.26 -7.87 2.31
C ARG A 37 -11.43 -9.14 1.48
N GLU A 38 -11.29 -9.06 0.17
CA GLU A 38 -11.58 -10.19 -0.74
C GLU A 38 -10.46 -11.22 -0.80
N LEU A 39 -9.20 -10.81 -0.60
CA LEU A 39 -8.06 -11.71 -0.64
C LEU A 39 -7.67 -12.23 0.75
N GLU A 40 -8.15 -11.60 1.82
CA GLU A 40 -7.91 -11.96 3.22
C GLU A 40 -6.43 -12.30 3.48
N SER A 41 -6.14 -13.55 3.88
CA SER A 41 -4.78 -14.03 4.17
C SER A 41 -3.87 -14.15 2.96
N SER A 42 -4.42 -14.06 1.74
CA SER A 42 -3.64 -14.07 0.50
C SER A 42 -3.16 -12.66 0.13
N PHE A 43 -3.72 -11.62 0.75
CA PHE A 43 -3.27 -10.26 0.54
C PHE A 43 -1.91 -10.02 1.19
N SER A 44 -1.00 -9.37 0.46
CA SER A 44 0.24 -8.81 1.02
C SER A 44 0.49 -7.47 0.36
N ILE A 45 0.51 -6.41 1.18
CA ILE A 45 0.73 -5.05 0.70
C ILE A 45 2.13 -4.90 0.08
N GLU A 46 3.14 -5.58 0.64
CA GLU A 46 4.51 -5.53 0.13
C GLU A 46 4.66 -6.12 -1.27
N LYS A 47 3.75 -7.01 -1.65
CA LYS A 47 3.70 -7.63 -2.99
C LYS A 47 2.77 -6.90 -3.95
N SER A 48 2.03 -5.89 -3.47
CA SER A 48 1.12 -5.13 -4.32
C SER A 48 1.88 -4.25 -5.31
N ILE A 49 1.40 -4.19 -6.55
CA ILE A 49 2.03 -3.39 -7.62
C ILE A 49 2.10 -1.90 -7.24
N GLY A 50 1.05 -1.37 -6.61
CA GLY A 50 1.01 0.01 -6.13
C GLY A 50 2.13 0.32 -5.14
N PHE A 51 2.32 -0.53 -4.13
CA PHE A 51 3.38 -0.33 -3.13
C PHE A 51 4.79 -0.51 -3.73
N ILE A 52 4.99 -1.51 -4.59
CA ILE A 52 6.28 -1.71 -5.29
C ILE A 52 6.63 -0.47 -6.13
N ASN A 53 5.64 0.12 -6.82
CA ASN A 53 5.86 1.32 -7.61
C ASN A 53 6.14 2.53 -6.72
N PHE A 54 5.42 2.70 -5.61
CA PHE A 54 5.69 3.73 -4.62
C PHE A 54 7.13 3.63 -4.08
N GLN A 55 7.60 2.44 -3.73
CA GLN A 55 8.98 2.25 -3.29
C GLN A 55 9.99 2.71 -4.35
N LYS A 56 9.74 2.41 -5.64
CA LYS A 56 10.63 2.87 -6.72
C LYS A 56 10.72 4.39 -6.83
N THR A 57 9.65 5.14 -6.50
CA THR A 57 9.72 6.61 -6.51
C THR A 57 10.60 7.16 -5.40
N LEU A 58 10.64 6.48 -4.24
CA LEU A 58 11.53 6.82 -3.13
C LEU A 58 13.01 6.63 -3.47
N PHE A 59 13.34 5.58 -4.23
CA PHE A 59 14.72 5.28 -4.62
C PHE A 59 15.21 6.04 -5.85
N ASN A 60 14.30 6.58 -6.67
CA ASN A 60 14.65 7.24 -7.92
C ASN A 60 13.87 8.56 -8.13
N PRO A 61 14.19 9.63 -7.38
CA PRO A 61 13.41 10.87 -7.35
C PRO A 61 13.38 11.67 -8.68
N ILE A 62 14.12 11.25 -9.72
CA ILE A 62 14.38 12.05 -10.93
C ILE A 62 13.37 11.77 -12.08
N LYS A 63 12.45 10.80 -11.98
CA LYS A 63 11.62 10.38 -13.14
C LYS A 63 10.14 10.80 -13.15
N HIS A 64 9.64 11.57 -12.17
CA HIS A 64 8.22 11.97 -12.09
C HIS A 64 7.94 13.43 -12.47
N LYS A 65 8.77 14.03 -13.33
CA LYS A 65 8.39 15.22 -14.08
C LYS A 65 8.34 14.81 -15.54
N ASN A 66 7.14 14.67 -16.09
CA ASN A 66 6.73 14.67 -17.49
C ASN A 66 5.63 13.63 -17.72
N ASP A 67 4.43 13.95 -17.24
CA ASP A 67 3.16 13.55 -17.87
C ASP A 67 2.31 14.83 -17.98
#